data_AF-A0A317I733-F1
#
_entry.id   AF-A0A317I733-F1
#
_cell.length_a   1.000
_cell.length_b   1.000
_cell.length_c   1.000
_cell.angle_alpha   90.00
_cell.angle_beta   90.00
_cell.angle_gamma   90.00
#
_symmetry.space_group_name_H-M   'P 1'
#
loop_
_entity.id
_entity.type
_entity.pdbx_description
1 polymer ?
#
loop_
_entity_poly.entity_id
_entity_poly.type
_entity_poly.pdbx_seq_one_letter_code
_entity_poly.pdbx_strand_id
1 'polypeptide(L)'
;MNLDCAHHRECFSALIDQQLDSLNQGALEEHLCNCHDCSTRFADQKAIGQRLSDYFARTGESVPDLWNGLIDKLPAACELILTELSAFLDGELTSAAQEGVRVHLKDCQECLKQFRQLNTTNRLIVKALELPETRLDLWPNLKAQLNENCTLIKSELSAFIDQEMPMQRHRNITVHILECPTCSEAVRRFSGLGELITKAYLPQLSDNLNVLSGVRSHLKVVPFTPKEKPKAKAKLVYVLAALITVGLLVGAFALMAMIIGKESCQISAEAVLIQSDFKRPFDSAEAVVYGE
;
A
#
# COMPACT_ATOMS: atom_id res chain seq x y z
N MET A 1 -41.61 -13.95 4.82
CA MET A 1 -40.35 -13.87 5.60
C MET A 1 -40.29 -12.45 6.16
N ASN A 2 -40.54 -12.28 7.45
CA ASN A 2 -40.47 -10.97 8.11
C ASN A 2 -38.99 -10.58 8.27
N LEU A 3 -38.61 -9.37 7.85
CA LEU A 3 -37.24 -8.86 7.96
C LEU A 3 -36.70 -8.89 9.41
N ASP A 4 -37.61 -8.85 10.39
CA ASP A 4 -37.30 -8.85 11.83
C ASP A 4 -36.62 -10.14 12.32
N CYS A 5 -37.01 -11.30 11.79
CA CYS A 5 -36.47 -12.59 12.24
C CYS A 5 -35.01 -12.81 11.79
N ALA A 6 -34.55 -12.14 10.73
CA ALA A 6 -33.17 -12.27 10.25
C ALA A 6 -32.21 -11.54 11.19
N HIS A 7 -32.56 -10.31 11.60
CA HIS A 7 -31.77 -9.52 12.52
C HIS A 7 -31.63 -10.18 13.89
N HIS A 8 -32.74 -10.69 14.45
CA HIS A 8 -32.71 -11.38 15.74
C HIS A 8 -31.89 -12.68 15.74
N ARG A 9 -31.77 -13.36 14.59
CA ARG A 9 -30.93 -14.57 14.47
C ARG A 9 -29.45 -14.30 14.60
N GLU A 10 -28.97 -13.15 14.10
CA GLU A 10 -27.56 -12.76 14.24
C GLU A 10 -27.18 -12.50 15.71
N CYS A 11 -28.17 -12.16 16.55
CA CYS A 11 -27.98 -11.88 17.97
C CYS A 11 -28.04 -13.13 18.87
N PHE A 12 -28.34 -14.32 18.35
CA PHE A 12 -28.48 -15.52 19.19
C PHE A 12 -27.18 -15.95 19.87
N SER A 13 -26.04 -15.89 19.17
CA SER A 13 -24.74 -16.23 19.77
C SER A 13 -24.38 -15.27 20.89
N ALA A 14 -24.52 -13.97 20.63
CA ALA A 14 -24.22 -12.94 21.62
C ALA A 14 -25.17 -12.99 22.84
N LEU A 15 -26.43 -13.45 22.67
CA LEU A 15 -27.32 -13.74 23.80
C LEU A 15 -26.84 -14.94 24.62
N ILE A 16 -26.36 -16.02 23.97
CA ILE A 16 -25.80 -17.20 24.66
C ILE A 16 -24.54 -16.83 25.45
N ASP A 17 -23.70 -15.97 24.88
CA ASP A 17 -22.44 -15.51 25.48
C ASP A 17 -22.63 -14.38 26.51
N GLN A 18 -23.86 -13.93 26.77
CA GLN A 18 -24.20 -12.80 27.66
C GLN A 18 -23.54 -11.47 27.26
N GLN A 19 -23.32 -11.26 25.96
CA GLN A 19 -22.65 -10.08 25.40
C GLN A 19 -23.62 -9.05 24.80
N LEU A 20 -24.93 -9.29 24.92
CA LEU A 20 -25.95 -8.35 24.44
C LEU A 20 -26.24 -7.25 25.48
N ASP A 21 -26.44 -6.01 25.00
CA ASP A 21 -26.96 -4.92 25.84
C ASP A 21 -28.37 -5.25 26.37
N SER A 22 -28.70 -4.79 27.58
CA SER A 22 -29.95 -5.10 28.27
C SER A 22 -31.23 -4.73 27.49
N LEU A 23 -31.18 -3.67 26.67
CA LEU A 23 -32.27 -3.25 25.80
C LEU A 23 -32.51 -4.24 24.66
N ASN A 24 -31.43 -4.69 24.01
CA ASN A 24 -31.50 -5.65 22.91
C ASN A 24 -31.85 -7.05 23.41
N GLN A 25 -31.42 -7.39 24.63
CA GLN A 25 -31.77 -8.64 25.28
C GLN A 25 -33.28 -8.74 25.52
N GLY A 26 -33.89 -7.70 26.09
CA GLY A 26 -35.34 -7.68 26.34
C GLY A 26 -36.17 -7.80 25.06
N ALA A 27 -35.79 -7.07 24.01
CA ALA A 27 -36.47 -7.14 22.71
C ALA A 27 -36.34 -8.53 22.05
N LEU A 28 -35.18 -9.16 22.16
CA LEU A 28 -34.94 -10.50 21.63
C LEU A 28 -35.70 -11.58 22.42
N GLU A 29 -35.74 -11.49 23.75
CA GLU A 29 -36.50 -12.40 24.60
C GLU A 29 -38.01 -12.29 24.37
N GLU A 30 -38.52 -11.08 24.16
CA GLU A 30 -39.92 -10.84 23.76
C GLU A 30 -40.20 -11.44 22.37
N HIS A 31 -39.30 -11.27 21.41
CA HIS A 31 -39.41 -11.89 20.09
C HIS A 31 -39.40 -13.42 20.15
N LEU A 32 -38.56 -14.02 21.00
CA LEU A 32 -38.50 -15.47 21.21
C LEU A 32 -39.78 -16.04 21.83
N CYS A 33 -40.50 -15.26 22.65
CA CYS A 33 -41.82 -15.64 23.16
C CYS A 33 -42.89 -15.64 22.05
N ASN A 34 -42.77 -14.74 21.08
CA ASN A 34 -43.78 -14.51 20.05
C ASN A 34 -43.54 -15.30 18.75
N CYS A 35 -42.30 -15.71 18.48
CA CYS A 35 -41.93 -16.42 17.25
C CYS A 35 -41.45 -17.85 17.53
N HIS A 36 -42.29 -18.83 17.15
CA HIS A 36 -41.97 -20.25 17.35
C HIS A 36 -40.73 -20.71 16.57
N ASP A 37 -40.51 -20.26 15.33
CA ASP A 37 -39.35 -20.64 14.51
C ASP A 37 -38.02 -20.07 15.05
N CYS A 38 -38.03 -18.87 15.62
CA CYS A 38 -36.86 -18.31 16.28
C CYS A 38 -36.58 -19.02 17.62
N SER A 39 -37.63 -19.36 18.37
CA SER A 39 -37.53 -20.10 19.63
C SER A 39 -36.91 -21.49 19.46
N THR A 40 -37.34 -22.26 18.46
CA THR A 40 -36.80 -23.59 18.18
C THR A 40 -35.33 -23.53 17.76
N ARG A 41 -34.97 -22.61 16.85
CA ARG A 41 -33.59 -22.42 16.41
C ARG A 41 -32.65 -21.98 17.52
N PHE A 42 -33.13 -21.10 18.41
CA PHE A 42 -32.37 -20.70 19.58
C PHE A 42 -32.14 -21.88 20.54
N ALA A 43 -33.16 -22.73 20.75
CA ALA A 43 -33.03 -23.95 21.53
C ALA A 43 -32.04 -24.95 20.91
N ASP A 44 -32.04 -25.10 19.59
CA ASP A 44 -31.08 -25.95 18.87
C ASP A 44 -29.63 -25.46 19.06
N GLN A 45 -29.41 -24.15 18.91
CA GLN A 45 -28.07 -23.56 19.10
C GLN A 45 -27.59 -23.71 20.56
N LYS A 46 -28.49 -23.51 21.52
CA LYS A 46 -28.20 -23.75 22.94
C LYS A 46 -27.89 -25.22 23.22
N ALA A 47 -28.60 -26.15 22.59
CA ALA A 47 -28.35 -27.59 22.72
C ALA A 47 -26.97 -27.99 22.15
N ILE A 48 -26.52 -27.37 21.05
CA ILE A 48 -25.17 -27.58 20.53
C ILE A 48 -24.11 -27.09 21.52
N GLY A 49 -24.28 -25.88 22.07
CA GLY A 49 -23.37 -25.35 23.11
C GLY A 49 -23.30 -26.24 24.34
N GLN A 50 -24.45 -26.74 24.81
CA GLN A 50 -24.50 -27.70 25.92
C GLN A 50 -23.81 -29.02 25.60
N ARG A 51 -24.00 -29.58 24.39
CA ARG A 51 -23.31 -30.81 23.97
C ARG A 51 -21.80 -30.65 23.91
N LEU A 52 -21.32 -29.50 23.42
CA LEU A 52 -19.89 -29.18 23.41
C LEU A 52 -19.37 -29.05 24.84
N SER A 53 -20.07 -28.30 25.70
CA SER A 53 -19.73 -28.17 27.11
C SER A 53 -19.70 -29.52 27.84
N ASP A 54 -20.71 -30.36 27.62
CA ASP A 54 -20.79 -31.70 28.20
C ASP A 54 -19.69 -32.62 27.68
N TYR A 55 -19.34 -32.51 26.40
CA TYR A 55 -18.23 -33.24 25.80
C TYR A 55 -16.92 -32.84 26.48
N PHE A 56 -16.63 -31.54 26.59
CA PHE A 56 -15.43 -31.03 27.26
C PHE A 56 -15.40 -31.38 28.76
N ALA A 57 -16.55 -31.37 29.44
CA ALA A 57 -16.66 -31.78 30.83
C ALA A 57 -16.42 -33.29 31.02
N ARG A 58 -16.84 -34.12 30.06
CA ARG A 58 -16.65 -35.58 30.09
C ARG A 58 -15.25 -36.01 29.67
N THR A 59 -14.61 -35.27 28.76
CA THR A 59 -13.28 -35.64 28.30
C THR A 59 -12.23 -35.49 29.39
N GLY A 60 -12.45 -34.64 30.42
CA GLY A 60 -11.62 -34.59 31.64
C GLY A 60 -10.14 -34.23 31.43
N GLU A 61 -9.65 -34.25 30.19
CA GLU A 61 -8.43 -33.65 29.73
C GLU A 61 -8.63 -32.15 29.88
N SER A 62 -8.01 -31.59 30.92
CA SER A 62 -7.63 -30.19 30.90
C SER A 62 -7.04 -29.95 29.52
N VAL A 63 -7.64 -29.05 28.74
CA VAL A 63 -7.01 -28.50 27.53
C VAL A 63 -5.53 -28.35 27.87
N PRO A 64 -4.61 -29.01 27.14
CA PRO A 64 -3.19 -28.96 27.49
C PRO A 64 -2.87 -27.50 27.79
N ASP A 65 -2.25 -27.23 28.93
CA ASP A 65 -1.96 -25.87 29.35
C ASP A 65 -0.84 -25.35 28.43
N LEU A 66 -1.21 -25.10 27.18
CA LEU A 66 -0.37 -24.67 26.08
C LEU A 66 0.33 -23.39 26.49
N TRP A 67 -0.31 -22.59 27.35
CA TRP A 67 0.25 -21.42 28.00
C TRP A 67 1.48 -21.74 28.83
N ASN A 68 1.45 -22.75 29.71
CA ASN A 68 2.63 -23.14 30.49
C ASN A 68 3.75 -23.69 29.58
N GLY A 69 3.38 -24.48 28.56
CA GLY A 69 4.34 -24.98 27.56
C GLY A 69 4.92 -23.89 26.64
N LEU A 70 4.24 -22.75 26.52
CA LEU A 70 4.68 -21.58 25.76
C LEU A 70 5.51 -20.62 26.62
N ILE A 71 5.16 -20.46 27.91
CA ILE A 71 5.88 -19.62 28.88
C ILE A 71 7.33 -20.08 29.01
N ASP A 72 7.58 -21.40 29.05
CA ASP A 72 8.93 -21.95 29.12
C ASP A 72 9.74 -21.77 27.82
N LYS A 73 9.05 -21.49 26.70
CA LYS A 73 9.67 -21.27 25.38
C LYS A 73 9.76 -19.80 24.99
N LEU A 74 9.08 -18.92 25.71
CA LEU A 74 9.15 -17.48 25.51
C LEU A 74 10.45 -16.98 26.16
N PRO A 75 11.30 -16.25 25.41
CA PRO A 75 12.49 -15.64 26.01
C PRO A 75 12.07 -14.81 27.20
N ALA A 76 12.84 -14.90 28.28
CA ALA A 76 12.56 -14.18 29.52
C ALA A 76 12.39 -12.69 29.16
N ALA A 77 11.39 -12.02 29.75
CA ALA A 77 11.08 -10.63 29.42
C ALA A 77 12.33 -9.72 29.46
N CYS A 78 13.28 -10.01 30.35
CA CYS A 78 14.56 -9.31 30.39
C CYS A 78 15.39 -9.48 29.11
N GLU A 79 15.49 -10.68 28.54
CA GLU A 79 16.29 -10.95 27.34
C GLU A 79 15.77 -10.18 26.12
N LEU A 80 14.46 -10.17 25.93
CA LEU A 80 13.81 -9.34 24.90
C LEU A 80 14.08 -7.85 25.16
N ILE A 81 13.95 -7.39 26.40
CA ILE A 81 14.19 -5.97 26.69
C ILE A 81 15.64 -5.59 26.39
N LEU A 82 16.61 -6.46 26.70
CA LEU A 82 18.02 -6.21 26.42
C LEU A 82 18.32 -6.06 24.93
N THR A 83 17.66 -6.82 24.04
CA THR A 83 17.83 -6.66 22.59
C THR A 83 17.21 -5.35 22.10
N GLU A 84 16.12 -4.91 22.71
CA GLU A 84 15.41 -3.69 22.33
C GLU A 84 15.98 -2.41 22.97
N LEU A 85 16.91 -2.49 23.94
CA LEU A 85 17.44 -1.31 24.65
C LEU A 85 18.17 -0.32 23.73
N SER A 86 18.89 -0.79 22.71
CA SER A 86 19.56 0.10 21.75
C SER A 86 18.54 0.81 20.85
N ALA A 87 17.58 0.07 20.30
CA ALA A 87 16.48 0.62 19.51
C ALA A 87 15.63 1.62 20.32
N PHE A 88 15.49 1.39 21.63
CA PHE A 88 14.83 2.33 22.55
C PHE A 88 15.62 3.64 22.71
N LEU A 89 16.96 3.59 22.73
CA LEU A 89 17.81 4.78 22.83
C LEU A 89 17.79 5.62 21.53
N ASP A 90 17.77 4.95 20.38
CA ASP A 90 17.79 5.59 19.07
C ASP A 90 16.38 5.99 18.58
N GLY A 91 15.33 5.59 19.29
CA GLY A 91 13.94 5.94 19.01
C GLY A 91 13.30 5.14 17.88
N GLU A 92 13.91 4.03 17.47
CA GLU A 92 13.45 3.17 16.36
C GLU A 92 12.29 2.24 16.76
N LEU A 93 12.00 2.13 18.06
CA LEU A 93 10.87 1.34 18.56
C LEU A 93 9.51 2.00 18.30
N THR A 94 8.50 1.17 18.04
CA THR A 94 7.09 1.61 18.00
C THR A 94 6.62 2.13 19.36
N SER A 95 5.59 2.99 19.37
CA SER A 95 5.08 3.60 20.62
C SER A 95 4.65 2.57 21.66
N ALA A 96 4.03 1.47 21.25
CA ALA A 96 3.63 0.37 22.14
C ALA A 96 4.85 -0.35 22.75
N ALA A 97 5.88 -0.64 21.93
CA ALA A 97 7.12 -1.27 22.41
C ALA A 97 7.90 -0.35 23.35
N GLN A 98 7.94 0.96 23.08
CA GLN A 98 8.57 1.95 23.96
C GLN A 98 7.92 2.01 25.34
N GLU A 99 6.58 1.93 25.43
CA GLU A 99 5.89 1.89 26.72
C GLU A 99 6.20 0.59 27.47
N GLY A 100 6.21 -0.55 26.77
CA GLY A 100 6.59 -1.84 27.36
C GLY A 100 7.99 -1.82 27.97
N VAL A 101 8.99 -1.28 27.25
CA VAL A 101 10.35 -1.11 27.75
C VAL A 101 10.39 -0.16 28.95
N ARG A 102 9.65 0.95 28.89
CA ARG A 102 9.58 1.94 29.99
C ARG A 102 9.00 1.35 31.28
N VAL A 103 7.94 0.55 31.18
CA VAL A 103 7.35 -0.15 32.32
C VAL A 103 8.36 -1.16 32.88
N HIS A 104 8.95 -1.99 32.03
CA HIS A 104 9.92 -2.99 32.48
C HIS A 104 11.14 -2.37 33.17
N LEU A 105 11.65 -1.23 32.69
CA LEU A 105 12.77 -0.51 33.30
C LEU A 105 12.45 0.07 34.69
N LYS A 106 11.18 0.24 35.05
CA LYS A 106 10.78 0.65 36.42
C LYS A 106 10.88 -0.52 37.40
N ASP A 107 10.54 -1.72 36.93
CA ASP A 107 10.38 -2.90 37.78
C ASP A 107 11.65 -3.76 37.83
N CYS A 108 12.51 -3.71 36.79
CA CYS A 108 13.73 -4.49 36.70
C CYS A 108 15.00 -3.63 36.86
N GLN A 109 15.67 -3.77 38.01
CA GLN A 109 16.92 -3.06 38.31
C GLN A 109 18.10 -3.48 37.43
N GLU A 110 18.13 -4.74 36.98
CA GLU A 110 19.22 -5.24 36.12
C GLU A 110 19.14 -4.63 34.71
N CYS A 111 17.96 -4.62 34.09
CA CYS A 111 17.73 -3.95 32.81
C CYS A 111 17.99 -2.44 32.91
N LEU A 112 17.63 -1.81 34.05
CA LEU A 112 17.91 -0.39 34.29
C LEU A 112 19.42 -0.09 34.36
N LYS A 113 20.21 -0.98 34.97
CA LYS A 113 21.67 -0.84 35.03
C LYS A 113 22.29 -0.93 33.64
N GLN A 114 21.86 -1.89 32.82
CA GLN A 114 22.36 -2.04 31.45
C GLN A 114 21.95 -0.86 30.56
N PHE A 115 20.71 -0.37 30.69
CA PHE A 115 20.26 0.85 30.02
C PHE A 115 21.13 2.08 30.39
N ARG A 116 21.45 2.25 31.67
CA ARG A 116 22.35 3.35 32.12
C ARG A 116 23.75 3.22 31.54
N GLN A 117 24.28 2.00 31.43
CA GLN A 117 25.59 1.76 30.82
C GLN A 117 25.58 2.13 29.33
N LEU A 118 24.59 1.66 28.57
CA LEU A 118 24.43 1.99 27.15
C LEU A 118 24.26 3.50 26.92
N ASN A 119 23.42 4.16 27.72
CA ASN A 119 23.22 5.60 27.63
C ASN A 119 24.51 6.37 28.00
N THR A 120 25.29 5.89 28.96
CA THR A 120 26.58 6.49 29.30
C THR A 120 27.56 6.37 28.14
N THR A 121 27.65 5.20 27.51
CA THR A 121 28.48 4.98 26.32
C THR A 121 28.06 5.88 25.16
N ASN A 122 26.76 5.98 24.88
CA ASN A 122 26.23 6.87 23.83
C ASN A 122 26.60 8.35 24.13
N ARG A 123 26.43 8.80 25.38
CA ARG A 123 26.87 10.15 25.80
C ARG A 123 28.36 10.38 25.64
N LEU A 124 29.19 9.38 25.91
CA LEU A 124 30.64 9.49 25.72
C LEU A 124 31.00 9.57 24.23
N ILE A 125 30.30 8.81 23.37
CA ILE A 125 30.45 8.89 21.92
C ILE A 125 30.03 10.28 21.42
N VAL A 126 28.88 10.80 21.86
CA VAL A 126 28.42 12.15 21.49
C VAL A 126 29.42 13.23 21.93
N LYS A 127 29.97 13.12 23.14
CA LYS A 127 31.01 14.03 23.63
C LYS A 127 32.33 13.89 22.86
N ALA A 128 32.72 12.67 22.49
CA ALA A 128 33.91 12.44 21.67
C ALA A 128 33.72 12.90 20.21
N LEU A 129 32.47 12.92 19.74
CA LEU A 129 32.05 13.45 18.45
C LEU A 129 31.69 14.95 18.51
N GLU A 130 32.08 15.67 19.57
CA GLU A 130 32.06 17.13 19.57
C GLU A 130 32.92 17.60 18.39
N LEU A 131 32.22 17.88 17.28
CA LEU A 131 32.78 18.39 16.05
C LEU A 131 33.56 19.66 16.40
N PRO A 132 34.75 19.88 15.82
CA PRO A 132 35.48 21.12 16.04
C PRO A 132 34.54 22.30 15.76
N GLU A 133 34.52 23.26 16.67
CA GLU A 133 33.68 24.46 16.73
C GLU A 133 33.82 25.39 15.50
N THR A 134 34.49 24.94 14.44
CA THR A 134 34.39 25.49 13.11
C THR A 134 32.94 25.36 12.62
N ARG A 135 32.19 26.45 12.77
CA ARG A 135 30.99 26.71 11.95
C ARG A 135 31.39 26.64 10.48
N LEU A 136 31.32 25.45 9.90
CA LEU A 136 31.20 25.30 8.46
C LEU A 136 29.88 25.94 8.08
N ASP A 137 29.95 27.20 7.67
CA ASP A 137 28.80 27.88 7.11
C ASP A 137 28.55 27.25 5.74
N LEU A 138 27.70 26.22 5.72
CA LEU A 138 27.29 25.52 4.50
C LEU A 138 26.28 26.35 3.69
N TRP A 139 25.75 27.41 4.29
CA TRP A 139 24.70 28.24 3.70
C TRP A 139 25.10 28.93 2.39
N PRO A 140 26.34 29.47 2.22
CA PRO A 140 26.77 30.03 0.95
C PRO A 140 26.79 29.01 -0.19
N ASN A 141 27.23 27.77 0.09
CA ASN A 141 27.29 26.70 -0.91
C ASN A 141 25.89 26.18 -1.28
N LEU A 142 25.02 25.98 -0.29
CA LEU A 142 23.61 25.64 -0.52
C LEU A 142 22.88 26.75 -1.30
N LYS A 143 23.13 28.02 -0.96
CA LYS A 143 22.54 29.17 -1.65
C LYS A 143 23.05 29.29 -3.08
N ALA A 144 24.33 29.01 -3.35
CA ALA A 144 24.89 28.98 -4.69
C ALA A 144 24.22 27.89 -5.54
N GLN A 145 24.10 26.68 -5.00
CA GLN A 145 23.46 25.55 -5.69
C GLN A 145 21.96 25.80 -5.96
N LEU A 146 21.24 26.41 -5.02
CA LEU A 146 19.85 26.82 -5.22
C LEU A 146 19.72 27.90 -6.30
N ASN A 147 20.64 28.87 -6.34
CA ASN A 147 20.64 29.94 -7.34
C ASN A 147 20.98 29.42 -8.75
N GLU A 148 21.94 28.50 -8.89
CA GLU A 148 22.27 27.86 -10.16
C GLU A 148 21.05 27.13 -10.74
N ASN A 149 20.34 26.36 -9.91
CA ASN A 149 19.08 25.72 -10.30
C ASN A 149 18.01 26.74 -10.71
N CYS A 150 17.89 27.87 -10.00
CA CYS A 150 16.95 28.93 -10.36
C CYS A 150 17.27 29.59 -11.71
N THR A 151 18.54 29.83 -12.03
CA THR A 151 18.93 30.44 -13.31
C THR A 151 18.60 29.56 -14.50
N LEU A 152 18.87 28.26 -14.36
CA LEU A 152 18.62 27.27 -15.41
C LEU A 152 17.12 27.04 -15.61
N ILE A 153 16.35 27.02 -14.52
CA ILE A 153 14.89 26.95 -14.61
C ILE A 153 14.33 28.20 -15.28
N LYS A 154 14.83 29.41 -14.95
CA LYS A 154 14.40 30.66 -15.59
C LYS A 154 14.61 30.67 -17.11
N SER A 155 15.68 30.06 -17.63
CA SER A 155 15.85 29.92 -19.09
C SER A 155 14.88 28.93 -19.73
N GLU A 156 14.43 27.93 -18.97
CA GLU A 156 13.52 26.88 -19.44
C GLU A 156 12.03 27.22 -19.18
N LEU A 157 11.73 28.34 -18.50
CA LEU A 157 10.35 28.71 -18.15
C LEU A 157 9.45 28.95 -19.37
N SER A 158 9.99 29.49 -20.47
CA SER A 158 9.19 29.68 -21.69
C SER A 158 8.76 28.34 -22.27
N ALA A 159 9.71 27.43 -22.50
CA ALA A 159 9.45 26.09 -23.01
C ALA A 159 8.55 25.27 -22.06
N PHE A 160 8.64 25.51 -20.75
CA PHE A 160 7.73 24.94 -19.75
C PHE A 160 6.28 25.40 -19.94
N ILE A 161 6.05 26.71 -20.15
CA ILE A 161 4.71 27.27 -20.36
C ILE A 161 4.12 26.81 -21.71
N ASP A 162 4.96 26.74 -22.73
CA ASP A 162 4.58 26.30 -24.08
C ASP A 162 4.43 24.76 -24.20
N GLN A 163 4.65 24.03 -23.09
CA GLN A 163 4.60 22.56 -23.00
C GLN A 163 5.57 21.83 -23.94
N GLU A 164 6.65 22.49 -24.37
CA GLU A 164 7.63 21.96 -25.33
C GLU A 164 8.71 21.10 -24.67
N MET A 165 8.47 20.59 -23.46
CA MET A 165 9.46 19.85 -22.67
C MET A 165 9.07 18.40 -22.35
N PRO A 166 10.05 17.49 -22.21
CA PRO A 166 9.80 16.12 -21.80
C PRO A 166 9.08 16.04 -20.43
N MET A 167 8.16 15.09 -20.26
CA MET A 167 7.33 14.97 -19.05
C MET A 167 8.13 14.91 -17.74
N GLN A 168 9.26 14.22 -17.72
CA GLN A 168 10.12 14.14 -16.53
C GLN A 168 10.71 15.51 -16.15
N ARG A 169 11.08 16.31 -17.14
CA ARG A 169 11.62 17.65 -16.93
C ARG A 169 10.53 18.61 -16.44
N HIS A 170 9.34 18.49 -17.00
CA HIS A 170 8.17 19.26 -16.57
C HIS A 170 7.85 19.01 -15.09
N ARG A 171 7.84 17.74 -14.64
CA ARG A 171 7.61 17.39 -13.22
C ARG A 171 8.67 18.00 -12.29
N ASN A 172 9.95 17.90 -12.65
CA ASN A 172 11.03 18.43 -11.83
C ASN A 172 10.94 19.96 -11.65
N ILE A 173 10.57 20.67 -12.74
CA ILE A 173 10.39 22.12 -12.70
C ILE A 173 9.15 22.49 -11.88
N THR A 174 8.06 21.71 -11.98
CA THR A 174 6.88 21.91 -11.13
C THR A 174 7.23 21.78 -9.63
N VAL A 175 7.98 20.76 -9.24
CA VAL A 175 8.43 20.58 -7.84
C VAL A 175 9.25 21.79 -7.39
N HIS A 176 10.22 22.22 -8.21
CA HIS A 176 11.02 23.40 -7.87
C HIS A 176 10.20 24.70 -7.77
N ILE A 177 9.18 24.89 -8.62
CA ILE A 177 8.29 26.05 -8.56
C ILE A 177 7.49 26.08 -7.26
N LEU A 178 7.08 24.92 -6.73
CA LEU A 178 6.35 24.82 -5.46
C LEU A 178 7.25 25.17 -4.26
N GLU A 179 8.53 24.84 -4.33
CA GLU A 179 9.49 25.07 -3.25
C GLU A 179 10.17 26.46 -3.33
N CYS A 180 10.28 27.04 -4.53
CA CYS A 180 11.00 28.29 -4.77
C CYS A 180 10.06 29.48 -5.02
N PRO A 181 10.00 30.48 -4.11
CA PRO A 181 9.12 31.64 -4.27
C PRO A 181 9.53 32.55 -5.44
N THR A 182 10.81 32.60 -5.79
CA THR A 182 11.28 33.46 -6.89
C THR A 182 10.90 32.93 -8.27
N CYS A 183 10.89 31.60 -8.44
CA CYS A 183 10.50 30.96 -9.69
C CYS A 183 8.98 30.90 -9.87
N SER A 184 8.21 30.73 -8.79
CA SER A 184 6.75 30.83 -8.86
C SER A 184 6.27 32.22 -9.25
N GLU A 185 6.91 33.28 -8.75
CA GLU A 185 6.58 34.65 -9.17
C GLU A 185 6.93 34.91 -10.64
N ALA A 186 8.06 34.38 -11.13
CA ALA A 186 8.44 34.49 -12.54
C ALA A 186 7.41 33.83 -13.46
N VAL A 187 6.94 32.63 -13.14
CA VAL A 187 5.88 31.94 -13.89
C VAL A 187 4.59 32.74 -13.90
N ARG A 188 4.15 33.28 -12.75
CA ARG A 188 2.96 34.13 -12.68
C ARG A 188 3.07 35.37 -13.58
N ARG A 189 4.25 35.98 -13.67
CA ARG A 189 4.49 37.12 -14.56
C ARG A 189 4.39 36.72 -16.03
N PHE A 190 4.97 35.60 -16.43
CA PHE A 190 4.87 35.11 -17.81
C PHE A 190 3.42 34.74 -18.19
N SER A 191 2.70 34.02 -17.33
CA SER A 191 1.28 33.71 -17.56
C SER A 191 0.41 34.98 -17.62
N GLY A 192 0.68 35.96 -16.74
CA GLY A 192 -0.03 37.24 -16.76
C GLY A 192 0.24 38.07 -18.02
N LEU A 193 1.47 38.06 -18.55
CA LEU A 193 1.78 38.67 -19.84
C LEU A 193 1.05 37.97 -20.99
N GLY A 194 0.97 36.63 -20.96
CA GLY A 194 0.19 35.85 -21.91
C GLY A 194 -1.28 36.27 -21.91
N GLU A 195 -1.92 36.34 -20.74
CA GLU A 195 -3.31 36.79 -20.60
C GLU A 195 -3.53 38.23 -21.10
N LEU A 196 -2.58 39.14 -20.84
CA LEU A 196 -2.66 40.52 -21.31
C LEU A 196 -2.54 40.60 -22.83
N ILE A 197 -1.66 39.80 -23.43
CA ILE A 197 -1.54 39.69 -24.88
C ILE A 197 -2.83 39.11 -25.46
N THR A 198 -3.37 38.03 -24.90
CA THR A 198 -4.64 37.43 -25.35
C THR A 198 -5.79 38.43 -25.25
N LYS A 199 -5.87 39.23 -24.18
CA LYS A 199 -6.90 40.27 -24.00
C LYS A 199 -6.74 41.44 -24.98
N ALA A 200 -5.50 41.83 -25.30
CA ALA A 200 -5.22 42.91 -26.25
C ALA A 200 -5.38 42.46 -27.72
N TYR A 201 -5.14 41.18 -28.01
CA TYR A 201 -5.26 40.54 -29.31
C TYR A 201 -6.48 39.62 -29.38
N LEU A 202 -7.65 40.01 -28.84
CA LEU A 202 -8.89 39.40 -29.33
C LEU A 202 -9.15 39.98 -30.73
N PRO A 203 -8.95 39.22 -31.83
CA PRO A 203 -9.52 39.64 -33.09
C PRO A 203 -11.03 39.74 -32.88
N GLN A 204 -11.63 40.88 -33.26
CA GLN A 204 -13.06 40.95 -33.46
C GLN A 204 -13.39 40.04 -34.64
N LEU A 205 -13.60 38.76 -34.35
CA LEU A 205 -14.18 37.82 -35.30
C LEU A 205 -15.61 38.32 -35.54
N SER A 206 -15.89 38.76 -36.76
CA SER A 206 -17.28 39.04 -37.14
C SER A 206 -18.07 37.73 -37.06
N ASP A 207 -19.35 37.82 -36.64
CA ASP A 207 -20.27 36.67 -36.46
C ASP A 207 -20.47 35.79 -37.72
N ASN A 208 -19.81 36.13 -38.81
CA ASN A 208 -19.92 35.50 -40.12
C ASN A 208 -18.71 34.61 -40.48
N LEU A 209 -17.69 34.48 -39.62
CA LEU A 209 -16.56 33.58 -39.86
C LEU A 209 -16.94 32.12 -39.57
N ASN A 210 -17.61 31.50 -40.55
CA ASN A 210 -17.86 30.08 -40.60
C ASN A 210 -16.57 29.33 -41.02
N VAL A 211 -15.55 29.29 -40.15
CA VAL A 211 -14.29 28.56 -40.41
C VAL A 211 -14.56 27.06 -40.64
N LEU A 212 -15.65 26.55 -40.05
CA LEU A 212 -16.16 25.20 -40.21
C LEU A 212 -16.67 24.87 -41.62
N SER A 213 -17.07 25.86 -42.45
CA SER A 213 -17.56 25.57 -43.80
C SER A 213 -16.42 25.20 -44.75
N GLY A 214 -15.24 25.81 -44.59
CA GLY A 214 -14.02 25.51 -45.35
C GLY A 214 -13.34 24.19 -44.93
N VAL A 215 -13.40 23.82 -43.66
CA VAL A 215 -12.84 22.53 -43.19
C VAL A 215 -13.72 21.36 -43.66
N ARG A 216 -15.05 21.55 -43.76
CA ARG A 216 -15.99 20.51 -44.23
C ARG A 216 -15.85 20.20 -45.71
N SER A 217 -15.47 21.17 -46.56
CA SER A 217 -15.29 20.95 -48.00
C SER A 217 -14.00 20.20 -48.35
N HIS A 218 -13.00 20.20 -47.46
CA HIS A 218 -11.74 19.47 -47.64
C HIS A 218 -11.70 18.10 -46.96
N LEU A 219 -12.65 17.80 -46.06
CA LEU A 219 -12.85 16.45 -45.51
C LEU A 219 -13.65 15.60 -46.50
N LYS A 220 -12.99 15.14 -47.57
CA LYS A 220 -13.52 14.05 -48.38
C LYS A 220 -13.42 12.77 -47.54
N VAL A 221 -14.52 12.42 -46.86
CA VAL A 221 -14.65 11.14 -46.16
C VAL A 221 -14.44 10.04 -47.20
N VAL A 222 -13.27 9.42 -47.19
CA VAL A 222 -12.99 8.24 -48.00
C VAL A 222 -13.79 7.10 -47.37
N PRO A 223 -14.80 6.52 -48.06
CA PRO A 223 -15.49 5.37 -47.53
C PRO A 223 -14.48 4.24 -47.33
N PHE A 224 -14.48 3.66 -46.13
CA PHE A 224 -13.65 2.52 -45.78
C PHE A 224 -14.06 1.34 -46.67
N THR A 225 -13.35 1.12 -47.76
CA THR A 225 -13.47 -0.12 -48.52
C THR A 225 -12.65 -1.18 -47.78
N PRO A 226 -13.26 -2.29 -47.33
CA PRO A 226 -12.50 -3.37 -46.75
C PRO A 226 -11.54 -3.91 -47.83
N LYS A 227 -10.24 -3.83 -47.58
CA LYS A 227 -9.21 -4.42 -48.45
C LYS A 227 -9.45 -5.92 -48.56
N GLU A 228 -9.88 -6.38 -49.73
CA GLU A 228 -9.80 -7.80 -50.09
C GLU A 228 -8.31 -8.21 -50.11
N LYS A 229 -7.96 -9.19 -49.28
CA LYS A 229 -6.61 -9.75 -49.22
C LYS A 229 -6.41 -10.68 -50.44
N PRO A 230 -5.36 -10.50 -51.26
CA PRO A 230 -5.06 -11.46 -52.33
C PRO A 230 -4.58 -12.79 -51.72
N LYS A 231 -5.27 -13.89 -52.05
CA LYS A 231 -4.84 -15.25 -51.74
C LYS A 231 -3.61 -15.60 -52.58
N ALA A 232 -2.42 -15.50 -52.00
CA ALA A 232 -1.18 -16.01 -52.59
C ALA A 232 -0.46 -16.97 -51.63
N LYS A 233 -0.58 -18.27 -51.93
CA LYS A 233 0.31 -19.42 -51.62
C LYS A 233 0.95 -19.47 -50.22
N ALA A 234 0.13 -19.74 -49.20
CA ALA A 234 0.55 -19.93 -47.80
C ALA A 234 0.98 -21.36 -47.40
N LYS A 235 1.17 -22.31 -48.33
CA LYS A 235 1.43 -23.71 -47.96
C LYS A 235 2.89 -24.03 -47.57
N LEU A 236 3.87 -23.27 -48.02
CA LEU A 236 5.29 -23.55 -47.72
C LEU A 236 5.77 -22.91 -46.39
N VAL A 237 5.24 -21.72 -46.06
CA VAL A 237 5.66 -20.96 -44.86
C VAL A 237 5.10 -21.57 -43.56
N TYR A 238 3.90 -22.15 -43.60
CA TYR A 238 3.30 -22.80 -42.43
C TYR A 238 4.03 -24.08 -42.00
N VAL A 239 4.61 -24.82 -42.95
CA VAL A 239 5.35 -26.07 -42.63
C VAL A 239 6.69 -25.75 -41.97
N LEU A 240 7.38 -24.70 -42.42
CA LEU A 240 8.63 -24.24 -41.81
C LEU A 240 8.40 -23.60 -40.43
N ALA A 241 7.32 -22.83 -40.25
CA ALA A 241 7.00 -22.25 -38.95
C ALA A 241 6.58 -23.31 -37.91
N ALA A 242 5.87 -24.37 -38.33
CA ALA A 242 5.46 -25.45 -37.43
C ALA A 242 6.65 -26.30 -36.93
N LEU A 243 7.69 -26.50 -37.74
CA LEU A 243 8.88 -27.24 -37.30
C LEU A 243 9.71 -26.47 -36.27
N ILE A 244 9.77 -25.14 -36.37
CA ILE A 244 10.49 -24.28 -35.42
C ILE A 244 9.77 -24.24 -34.07
N THR A 245 8.43 -24.17 -34.06
CA THR A 245 7.65 -24.14 -32.81
C THR A 245 7.68 -25.48 -32.07
N VAL A 246 7.66 -26.61 -32.80
CA VAL A 246 7.77 -27.93 -32.17
C VAL A 246 9.18 -28.15 -31.60
N GLY A 247 10.24 -27.71 -32.29
CA GLY A 247 11.61 -27.78 -31.77
C GLY A 247 11.83 -26.98 -30.48
N LEU A 248 11.25 -25.77 -30.41
CA LEU A 248 11.31 -24.92 -29.21
C LEU A 248 10.51 -25.51 -28.03
N LEU A 249 9.35 -26.12 -28.30
CA LEU A 249 8.54 -26.73 -27.25
C LEU A 249 9.19 -28.00 -26.69
N VAL A 250 9.78 -28.85 -27.54
CA VAL A 250 10.50 -30.05 -27.08
C VAL A 250 11.77 -29.66 -26.32
N GLY A 251 12.49 -28.62 -26.77
CA GLY A 251 13.64 -28.07 -26.05
C GLY A 251 13.28 -27.50 -24.68
N ALA A 252 12.19 -26.72 -24.60
CA ALA A 252 11.70 -26.17 -23.33
C ALA A 252 11.21 -27.26 -22.37
N PHE A 253 10.56 -28.32 -22.89
CA PHE A 253 10.09 -29.43 -22.07
C PHE A 253 11.25 -30.28 -21.52
N ALA A 254 12.29 -30.53 -22.32
CA ALA A 254 13.50 -31.21 -21.86
C ALA A 254 14.26 -30.39 -20.79
N LEU A 255 14.27 -29.06 -20.94
CA LEU A 255 14.91 -28.15 -19.99
C LEU A 255 14.12 -28.06 -18.67
N MET A 256 12.78 -28.05 -18.73
CA MET A 256 11.91 -28.17 -17.55
C MET A 256 12.06 -29.52 -16.85
N ALA A 257 12.15 -30.63 -17.59
CA ALA A 257 12.36 -31.95 -16.99
C ALA A 257 13.72 -32.07 -16.27
N MET A 258 14.77 -31.42 -16.79
CA MET A 258 16.08 -31.33 -16.13
C MET A 258 16.05 -30.47 -14.85
N ILE A 259 15.22 -29.42 -14.82
CA ILE A 259 15.08 -28.56 -13.62
C ILE A 259 14.26 -29.26 -12.53
N ILE A 260 13.22 -30.02 -12.89
CA ILE A 260 12.35 -30.72 -11.93
C ILE A 260 13.01 -31.98 -11.35
N GLY A 261 14.04 -32.53 -12.00
CA GLY A 261 14.80 -33.68 -11.51
C GLY A 261 15.73 -33.38 -10.32
N LYS A 262 15.86 -32.12 -9.90
CA LYS A 262 16.75 -31.71 -8.80
C LYS A 262 15.94 -31.29 -7.57
N GLU A 263 15.76 -32.26 -6.68
CA GLU A 263 15.35 -32.15 -5.27
C GLU A 263 14.07 -31.35 -4.99
N SER A 264 13.01 -32.08 -4.68
CA SER A 264 11.76 -31.57 -4.12
C SER A 264 12.00 -30.88 -2.77
N CYS A 265 12.16 -29.56 -2.79
CA CYS A 265 12.04 -28.73 -1.60
C CYS A 265 10.54 -28.56 -1.31
N GLN A 266 10.04 -29.20 -0.24
CA GLN A 266 8.67 -28.97 0.25
C GLN A 266 8.56 -27.52 0.73
N ILE A 267 7.92 -26.66 -0.07
CA ILE A 267 7.55 -25.30 0.36
C ILE A 267 6.22 -25.43 1.09
N SER A 268 6.25 -25.18 2.39
CA SER A 268 5.06 -25.24 3.26
C SER A 268 4.14 -24.04 3.03
N ALA A 269 2.84 -24.23 3.22
CA ALA A 269 1.80 -23.22 2.96
C ALA A 269 1.99 -21.95 3.80
N GLU A 270 2.66 -22.01 4.95
CA GLU A 270 2.99 -20.83 5.74
C GLU A 270 3.97 -19.86 5.06
N ALA A 271 4.88 -20.36 4.20
CA ALA A 271 5.88 -19.52 3.55
C ALA A 271 5.25 -18.59 2.48
N VAL A 272 4.13 -19.01 1.88
CA VAL A 272 3.40 -18.23 0.88
C VAL A 272 2.57 -17.12 1.53
N LEU A 273 2.00 -17.37 2.71
CA LEU A 273 1.23 -16.36 3.46
C LEU A 273 2.13 -15.24 4.00
N ILE A 274 3.35 -15.57 4.43
CA ILE A 274 4.32 -14.56 4.89
C ILE A 274 4.76 -13.66 3.72
N GLN A 275 4.90 -14.20 2.50
CA GLN A 275 5.29 -13.40 1.33
C GLN A 275 4.18 -12.46 0.83
N SER A 276 2.90 -12.78 1.02
CA SER A 276 1.81 -11.88 0.65
C SER A 276 1.70 -10.65 1.55
N ASP A 277 2.07 -10.77 2.84
CA ASP A 277 1.99 -9.65 3.80
C ASP A 277 3.13 -8.63 3.65
N PHE A 278 4.24 -8.99 2.97
CA PHE A 278 5.32 -8.04 2.64
C PHE A 278 5.08 -7.22 1.37
N LYS A 279 3.99 -7.48 0.62
CA LYS A 279 3.61 -6.63 -0.51
C LYS A 279 2.98 -5.34 0.03
N ARG A 280 3.81 -4.29 0.11
CA ARG A 280 3.41 -2.93 0.49
C ARG A 280 2.17 -2.49 -0.33
N PRO A 281 1.22 -1.75 0.27
CA PRO A 281 -0.05 -1.35 -0.37
C PRO A 281 0.08 -0.39 -1.56
N PHE A 282 1.30 -0.01 -1.98
CA PHE A 282 1.53 0.93 -3.07
C PHE A 282 1.32 0.31 -4.46
N ASP A 283 1.64 -0.98 -4.64
CA ASP A 283 1.55 -1.64 -5.96
C ASP A 283 0.12 -2.07 -6.33
N SER A 284 -0.80 -2.11 -5.35
CA SER A 284 -2.21 -2.49 -5.59
C SER A 284 -3.09 -1.33 -6.03
N ALA A 285 -2.64 -0.08 -5.86
CA ALA A 285 -3.41 1.10 -6.24
C ALA A 285 -3.20 1.52 -7.71
N GLU A 286 -2.09 1.11 -8.33
CA GLU A 286 -1.76 1.48 -9.72
C GLU A 286 -2.60 0.71 -10.76
N ALA A 287 -3.08 -0.49 -10.42
CA ALA A 287 -3.86 -1.33 -11.34
C ALA A 287 -5.33 -0.93 -11.48
N VAL A 288 -5.86 -0.05 -10.61
CA VAL A 288 -7.29 0.35 -10.63
C VAL A 288 -7.53 1.66 -11.39
N VAL A 289 -6.47 2.43 -11.72
CA VAL A 289 -6.62 3.78 -12.32
C VAL A 289 -6.58 3.78 -13.86
N TYR A 290 -6.26 2.67 -14.51
CA TYR A 290 -6.26 2.56 -15.98
C TYR A 290 -7.18 1.46 -16.51
N GLY A 291 -8.43 1.47 -16.06
CA GLY A 291 -9.47 0.57 -16.51
C GLY A 291 -10.78 1.29 -16.83
N GLU A 292 -10.74 2.28 -17.72
CA GLU A 292 -11.89 2.73 -18.54
C GLU A 292 -11.43 3.03 -19.97
#